data_AF-A0A2H1VDJ4-F1
#
_entry.id   AF-A0A2H1VDJ4-F1
#
_cell.length_a   1.000
_cell.length_b   1.000
_cell.length_c   1.000
_cell.angle_alpha   90.00
_cell.angle_beta   90.00
_cell.angle_gamma   90.00
#
_symmetry.space_group_name_H-M   'P 1'
#
loop_
_entity.id
_entity.type
_entity.pdbx_description
1 polymer ?
#
loop_
_entity_poly.entity_id
_entity_poly.type
_entity_poly.pdbx_seq_one_letter_code
_entity_poly.pdbx_strand_id
1 'polypeptide(L)'
;MLIRSIPRNLLSSANLKIIQSVSSRGCLKKMSTALEGLPKVDIDPTGVFKYILLNVYDKTKVNVEPVVIVRGYKRCNYHSDIYDEVQDRLQPLDCEPLGGGRISHDPENKKIHIYGYSQGYGKADHDIAAKLIKKAYPGYSITVSDEGY
;
A
#
# COMPACT_ATOMS: atom_id res chain seq x y z
N MET A 1 -59.77 35.30 -65.82
CA MET A 1 -60.52 34.05 -66.05
C MET A 1 -59.55 32.90 -65.78
N LEU A 2 -59.97 31.91 -64.98
CA LEU A 2 -59.34 30.60 -64.78
C LEU A 2 -58.15 30.47 -63.77
N ILE A 3 -58.54 29.91 -62.60
CA ILE A 3 -57.90 28.88 -61.73
C ILE A 3 -56.54 29.23 -61.10
N ARG A 4 -56.49 29.63 -59.82
CA ARG A 4 -56.31 28.77 -58.61
C ARG A 4 -55.18 27.74 -58.72
N SER A 5 -54.08 27.95 -57.97
CA SER A 5 -53.48 26.90 -57.12
C SER A 5 -52.53 27.48 -56.06
N ILE A 6 -53.12 27.61 -54.88
CA ILE A 6 -52.63 27.60 -53.48
C ILE A 6 -51.94 26.21 -53.23
N PRO A 7 -51.11 25.93 -52.18
CA PRO A 7 -50.10 26.70 -51.43
C PRO A 7 -49.01 25.81 -50.72
N ARG A 8 -48.40 26.37 -49.65
CA ARG A 8 -47.95 25.77 -48.37
C ARG A 8 -46.83 24.71 -48.37
N ASN A 9 -45.76 25.12 -47.69
CA ASN A 9 -45.20 24.50 -46.48
C ASN A 9 -45.48 23.01 -46.22
N LEU A 10 -44.38 22.36 -45.84
CA LEU A 10 -44.21 21.47 -44.68
C LEU A 10 -43.78 20.06 -45.07
N LEU A 11 -42.72 19.60 -44.40
CA LEU A 11 -42.42 18.26 -43.86
C LEU A 11 -40.89 18.22 -43.68
N SER A 12 -40.31 18.49 -42.50
CA SER A 12 -40.32 17.76 -41.23
C SER A 12 -39.59 16.40 -41.25
N SER A 13 -38.73 16.22 -40.24
CA SER A 13 -38.19 14.95 -39.70
C SER A 13 -37.03 14.31 -40.48
N ALA A 14 -35.99 13.71 -39.89
CA ALA A 14 -35.65 13.39 -38.50
C ALA A 14 -34.13 13.13 -38.38
N ASN A 15 -33.67 13.15 -37.13
CA ASN A 15 -32.36 12.69 -36.64
C ASN A 15 -31.82 11.40 -37.29
N LEU A 16 -30.50 11.35 -37.51
CA LEU A 16 -29.71 10.18 -37.13
C LEU A 16 -28.25 10.60 -36.81
N LYS A 17 -27.88 10.47 -35.54
CA LYS A 17 -26.50 10.55 -35.06
C LYS A 17 -25.80 9.23 -35.36
N ILE A 18 -24.61 9.26 -35.94
CA ILE A 18 -23.66 8.15 -35.84
C ILE A 18 -22.28 8.74 -35.51
N ILE A 19 -21.87 8.52 -34.25
CA ILE A 19 -20.51 8.72 -33.75
C ILE A 19 -19.84 7.35 -33.78
N GLN A 20 -18.81 7.14 -34.59
CA GLN A 20 -17.80 6.10 -34.33
C GLN A 20 -16.46 6.47 -34.99
N SER A 21 -15.44 6.77 -34.17
CA SER A 21 -14.21 5.98 -34.17
C SER A 21 -13.39 6.31 -32.92
N VAL A 22 -13.22 5.30 -32.05
CA VAL A 22 -12.39 5.38 -30.85
C VAL A 22 -11.01 4.87 -31.24
N SER A 23 -10.02 5.76 -31.23
CA SER A 23 -8.62 5.38 -31.35
C SER A 23 -8.14 4.85 -30.00
N SER A 24 -8.22 3.53 -29.81
CA SER A 24 -7.64 2.84 -28.66
C SER A 24 -6.13 2.69 -28.83
N ARG A 25 -5.39 3.72 -28.42
CA ARG A 25 -3.97 3.54 -28.09
C ARG A 25 -3.90 2.77 -26.78
N GLY A 26 -3.80 1.45 -26.90
CA GLY A 26 -3.46 0.57 -25.80
C GLY A 26 -2.08 0.95 -25.25
N CYS A 27 -2.07 1.75 -24.18
CA CYS A 27 -0.96 1.76 -23.26
C CYS A 27 -0.98 0.39 -22.56
N LEU A 28 -0.09 -0.52 -22.97
CA LEU A 28 0.28 -1.63 -22.08
C LEU A 28 0.94 -1.01 -20.85
N LYS A 29 0.13 -0.67 -19.84
CA LYS A 29 0.64 -0.58 -18.48
C LYS A 29 1.16 -1.98 -18.16
N LYS A 30 2.47 -2.15 -18.05
CA LYS A 30 3.04 -3.22 -17.23
C LYS A 30 2.35 -3.10 -15.88
N MET A 31 1.41 -4.00 -15.60
CA MET A 31 0.88 -4.13 -14.26
C MET A 31 2.03 -4.68 -13.41
N SER A 32 2.76 -3.77 -12.75
CA SER A 32 3.55 -4.15 -11.59
C SER A 32 2.63 -4.97 -10.69
N THR A 33 3.07 -6.15 -10.27
CA THR A 33 2.31 -6.89 -9.26
C THR A 33 2.12 -5.93 -8.07
N ALA A 34 0.90 -5.80 -7.54
CA ALA A 34 0.63 -4.83 -6.47
C ALA A 34 1.59 -4.98 -5.27
N LEU A 35 2.12 -6.19 -5.10
CA LEU A 35 3.15 -6.57 -4.13
C LEU A 35 4.55 -6.00 -4.43
N GLU A 36 4.97 -5.90 -5.71
CA GLU A 36 6.28 -5.33 -6.08
C GLU A 36 6.40 -3.83 -5.78
N GLY A 37 5.28 -3.10 -5.89
CA GLY A 37 5.24 -1.66 -5.62
C GLY A 37 5.15 -1.29 -4.13
N LEU A 38 4.99 -2.28 -3.25
CA LEU A 38 4.73 -2.03 -1.84
C LEU A 38 6.02 -1.61 -1.10
N PRO A 39 6.04 -0.47 -0.39
CA PRO A 39 7.17 -0.08 0.44
C PRO A 39 7.45 -1.14 1.52
N LYS A 40 8.65 -1.71 1.52
CA LYS A 40 9.04 -2.76 2.48
C LYS A 40 9.20 -2.24 3.91
N VAL A 41 9.45 -0.94 4.06
CA VAL A 41 9.63 -0.28 5.36
C VAL A 41 8.87 1.03 5.32
N ASP A 42 8.01 1.23 6.31
CA ASP A 42 7.34 2.51 6.57
C ASP A 42 7.28 2.68 8.09
N ILE A 43 8.16 3.53 8.61
CA ILE A 43 8.36 3.77 10.04
C ILE A 43 8.46 5.27 10.30
N ASP A 44 8.01 5.72 11.47
CA ASP A 44 8.13 7.13 11.82
C ASP A 44 9.61 7.58 11.86
N PRO A 45 9.89 8.83 11.44
CA PRO A 45 11.26 9.29 11.18
C PRO A 45 12.09 9.54 12.46
N THR A 46 11.47 9.50 13.63
CA THR A 46 12.15 9.73 14.91
C THR A 46 11.33 9.22 16.10
N GLY A 47 12.02 8.93 17.20
CA GLY A 47 11.45 8.60 18.50
C GLY A 47 11.39 7.10 18.77
N VAL A 48 10.71 6.75 19.85
CA VAL A 48 10.51 5.36 20.28
C VAL A 48 9.06 4.98 20.07
N PHE A 49 8.82 3.89 19.35
CA PHE A 49 7.47 3.46 18.98
C PHE A 49 7.38 1.95 18.78
N LYS A 50 6.15 1.43 18.80
CA LYS A 50 5.87 0.02 18.53
C LYS A 50 5.99 -0.24 17.02
N TYR A 51 6.38 -1.46 16.67
CA TYR A 51 6.42 -1.90 15.29
C TYR A 51 5.91 -3.34 15.17
N ILE A 52 5.40 -3.68 13.98
CA ILE A 52 5.03 -5.05 13.59
C ILE A 52 5.76 -5.46 12.31
N LEU A 53 6.06 -6.74 12.23
CA LEU A 53 6.52 -7.41 11.01
C LEU A 53 5.31 -8.12 10.40
N LEU A 54 5.05 -7.91 9.11
CA LEU A 54 3.87 -8.42 8.44
C LEU A 54 4.25 -9.19 7.17
N ASN A 55 3.57 -10.30 6.92
CA ASN A 55 3.47 -10.89 5.60
C ASN A 55 2.31 -10.24 4.85
N VAL A 56 2.52 -9.82 3.62
CA VAL A 56 1.46 -9.30 2.73
C VAL A 56 1.31 -10.20 1.52
N TYR A 57 0.08 -10.57 1.20
CA TYR A 57 -0.22 -11.47 0.10
C TYR A 57 -1.53 -11.10 -0.59
N ASP A 58 -1.68 -11.56 -1.82
CA ASP A 58 -2.88 -11.39 -2.62
C ASP A 58 -3.71 -12.69 -2.54
N LYS A 59 -4.86 -12.65 -1.85
CA LYS A 59 -5.74 -13.83 -1.70
C LYS A 59 -6.21 -14.41 -3.03
N THR A 60 -6.23 -13.59 -4.08
CA THR A 60 -6.74 -14.00 -5.39
C THR A 60 -5.72 -14.77 -6.22
N LYS A 61 -4.43 -14.71 -5.83
CA LYS A 61 -3.33 -15.34 -6.57
C LYS A 61 -2.80 -16.54 -5.82
N VAL A 62 -2.75 -17.67 -6.52
CA VAL A 62 -2.17 -18.92 -6.02
C VAL A 62 -0.70 -18.98 -6.48
N ASN A 63 0.21 -19.47 -5.63
CA ASN A 63 1.66 -19.60 -5.87
C ASN A 63 2.43 -18.27 -6.01
N VAL A 64 2.00 -17.22 -5.32
CA VAL A 64 2.79 -15.99 -5.16
C VAL A 64 3.31 -15.92 -3.74
N GLU A 65 4.63 -15.82 -3.59
CA GLU A 65 5.26 -15.70 -2.27
C GLU A 65 4.84 -14.39 -1.58
N PRO A 66 4.54 -14.42 -0.27
CA PRO A 66 4.21 -13.23 0.48
C PRO A 66 5.39 -12.27 0.56
N VAL A 67 5.10 -10.97 0.62
CA VAL A 67 6.10 -9.93 0.83
C VAL A 67 6.14 -9.54 2.30
N VAL A 68 7.32 -9.69 2.91
CA VAL A 68 7.55 -9.24 4.28
C VAL A 68 7.76 -7.72 4.31
N ILE A 69 7.02 -7.03 5.18
CA ILE A 69 7.13 -5.58 5.40
C ILE A 69 7.27 -5.23 6.88
N VAL A 70 7.85 -4.07 7.16
CA VAL A 70 7.97 -3.47 8.50
C VAL A 70 7.11 -2.22 8.57
N ARG A 71 6.30 -2.13 9.64
CA ARG A 71 5.44 -0.97 9.94
C ARG A 71 5.58 -0.55 11.39
N GLY A 72 5.73 0.74 11.66
CA GLY A 72 5.88 1.24 13.03
C GLY A 72 5.63 2.74 13.17
N TYR A 73 4.69 3.11 14.03
CA TYR A 73 4.23 4.50 14.15
C TYR A 73 4.09 4.92 15.61
N LYS A 74 4.56 6.13 15.93
CA LYS A 74 4.51 6.74 17.25
C LYS A 74 3.09 7.08 17.69
N ARG A 75 2.18 7.32 16.73
CA ARG A 75 0.75 7.57 16.99
C ARG A 75 0.00 6.32 17.47
N CYS A 76 0.52 5.12 17.21
CA CYS A 76 -0.14 3.87 17.56
C CYS A 76 0.30 3.42 18.96
N ASN A 77 -0.67 3.32 19.87
CA ASN A 77 -0.40 2.96 21.27
C ASN A 77 -0.23 1.46 21.43
N TYR A 78 -0.82 0.66 20.54
CA TYR A 78 -0.74 -0.80 20.53
C TYR A 78 -0.29 -1.32 19.17
N HIS A 79 0.24 -2.56 19.16
CA HIS A 79 0.59 -3.24 17.91
C HIS A 79 -0.62 -3.50 17.02
N SER A 80 -1.80 -3.73 17.63
CA SER A 80 -3.07 -3.89 16.92
C SER A 80 -3.48 -2.64 16.16
N ASP A 81 -3.27 -1.45 16.73
CA ASP A 81 -3.58 -0.19 16.05
C ASP A 81 -2.78 -0.05 14.74
N ILE A 82 -1.52 -0.53 14.73
CA ILE A 82 -0.68 -0.55 13.53
C ILE A 82 -1.24 -1.56 12.52
N TYR A 83 -1.64 -2.74 12.99
CA TYR A 83 -2.19 -3.79 12.15
C TYR A 83 -3.48 -3.34 11.47
N ASP A 84 -4.44 -2.81 12.22
CA ASP A 84 -5.73 -2.35 11.70
C ASP A 84 -5.52 -1.24 10.65
N GLU A 85 -4.68 -0.25 10.96
CA GLU A 85 -4.36 0.84 10.03
C GLU A 85 -3.70 0.34 8.73
N VAL A 86 -2.84 -0.68 8.82
CA VAL A 86 -2.15 -1.25 7.65
C VAL A 86 -3.08 -2.12 6.83
N GLN A 87 -3.90 -2.96 7.47
CA GLN A 87 -4.87 -3.84 6.82
C GLN A 87 -5.89 -3.03 6.00
N ASP A 88 -6.36 -1.90 6.55
CA ASP A 88 -7.28 -0.99 5.85
C ASP A 88 -6.62 -0.35 4.62
N ARG A 89 -5.34 0.01 4.71
CA ARG A 89 -4.58 0.64 3.60
C ARG A 89 -4.15 -0.34 2.51
N LEU A 90 -3.99 -1.62 2.85
CA LEU A 90 -3.49 -2.63 1.91
C LEU A 90 -4.58 -3.19 0.99
N GLN A 91 -5.86 -2.91 1.23
CA GLN A 91 -6.95 -3.41 0.40
C GLN A 91 -6.71 -3.16 -1.11
N PRO A 92 -6.86 -4.19 -1.98
CA PRO A 92 -7.48 -5.50 -1.74
C PRO A 92 -6.52 -6.61 -1.26
N LEU A 93 -5.26 -6.30 -0.93
CA LEU A 93 -4.32 -7.26 -0.37
C LEU A 93 -4.67 -7.59 1.09
N ASP A 94 -4.17 -8.72 1.57
CA ASP A 94 -4.28 -9.12 2.97
C ASP A 94 -2.93 -9.17 3.63
N CYS A 95 -2.91 -9.10 4.96
CA CYS A 95 -1.68 -9.27 5.71
C CYS A 95 -1.84 -10.10 6.99
N GLU A 96 -0.73 -10.69 7.43
CA GLU A 96 -0.66 -11.50 8.64
C GLU A 96 0.51 -11.02 9.51
N PRO A 97 0.30 -10.71 10.80
CA PRO A 97 1.37 -10.37 11.73
C PRO A 97 2.29 -11.56 11.99
N LEU A 98 3.59 -11.37 11.78
CA LEU A 98 4.65 -12.33 12.14
C LEU A 98 5.24 -12.07 13.53
N GLY A 99 4.69 -11.08 14.24
CA GLY A 99 5.16 -10.60 15.53
C GLY A 99 5.41 -9.10 15.55
N GLY A 100 5.90 -8.60 16.67
CA GLY A 100 6.29 -7.19 16.79
C GLY A 100 7.36 -6.95 17.85
N GLY A 101 7.56 -5.67 18.14
CA GLY A 101 8.49 -5.17 19.15
C GLY A 101 8.45 -3.65 19.19
N ARG A 102 9.59 -3.04 19.48
CA ARG A 102 9.82 -1.59 19.46
C ARG A 102 10.98 -1.21 18.58
N ILE A 103 10.91 0.01 18.09
CA ILE A 103 11.97 0.69 17.38
C ILE A 103 12.28 1.99 18.13
N SER A 104 13.55 2.23 18.39
CA SER A 104 14.09 3.54 18.75
C SER A 104 14.82 4.11 17.53
N HIS A 105 14.28 5.18 16.94
CA HIS A 105 14.82 5.83 15.75
C HIS A 105 15.41 7.19 16.12
N ASP A 106 16.74 7.28 16.03
CA ASP A 106 17.53 8.48 16.26
C ASP A 106 18.15 8.96 14.93
N PRO A 107 17.52 9.90 14.23
CA PRO A 107 18.01 10.38 12.94
C PRO A 107 19.27 11.26 13.05
N GLU A 108 19.49 11.93 14.19
CA GLU A 108 20.64 12.80 14.41
C GLU A 108 21.94 11.98 14.43
N ASN A 109 21.92 10.86 15.15
CA ASN A 109 23.04 9.93 15.23
C ASN A 109 23.01 8.83 14.15
N LYS A 110 21.99 8.84 13.27
CA LYS A 110 21.72 7.79 12.28
C LYS A 110 21.69 6.39 12.90
N LYS A 111 20.97 6.23 14.01
CA LYS A 111 20.86 4.96 14.75
C LYS A 111 19.42 4.49 14.79
N ILE A 112 19.22 3.21 14.53
CA ILE A 112 17.96 2.53 14.76
C ILE A 112 18.23 1.30 15.63
N HIS A 113 17.53 1.20 16.75
CA HIS A 113 17.59 0.06 17.64
C HIS A 113 16.24 -0.68 17.66
N ILE A 114 16.26 -1.99 17.44
CA ILE A 114 15.08 -2.85 17.37
C ILE A 114 15.12 -3.82 18.54
N TYR A 115 14.04 -3.92 19.31
CA TYR A 115 14.03 -4.71 20.54
C TYR A 115 12.62 -5.05 21.03
N GLY A 116 12.53 -5.89 22.07
CA GLY A 116 11.29 -6.23 22.77
C GLY A 116 10.31 -7.07 21.95
N TYR A 117 9.04 -7.10 22.35
CA TYR A 117 8.04 -7.99 21.74
C TYR A 117 6.65 -7.35 21.68
N SER A 118 5.73 -7.98 20.92
CA SER A 118 4.30 -7.66 20.98
C SER A 118 3.57 -8.56 21.95
N GLN A 119 2.77 -7.99 22.85
CA GLN A 119 1.91 -8.78 23.75
C GLN A 119 0.86 -9.60 22.98
N GLY A 120 0.35 -9.07 21.86
CA GLY A 120 -0.70 -9.72 21.07
C GLY A 120 -0.17 -10.65 19.98
N TYR A 121 0.99 -10.34 19.40
CA TYR A 121 1.54 -11.07 18.24
C TYR A 121 2.84 -11.82 18.53
N GLY A 122 3.38 -11.71 19.74
CA GLY A 122 4.67 -12.29 20.11
C GLY A 122 5.87 -11.49 19.60
N LYS A 123 7.06 -12.08 19.74
CA LYS A 123 8.33 -11.48 19.30
C LYS A 123 8.51 -11.68 17.79
N ALA A 124 8.74 -10.61 17.05
CA ALA A 124 9.13 -10.69 15.65
C ALA A 124 10.57 -11.19 15.49
N ASP A 125 10.91 -11.70 14.31
CA ASP A 125 12.30 -11.84 13.89
C ASP A 125 12.92 -10.44 13.65
N HIS A 126 13.68 -9.95 14.65
CA HIS A 126 14.33 -8.64 14.60
C HIS A 126 15.42 -8.56 13.53
N ASP A 127 16.05 -9.68 13.16
CA ASP A 127 17.08 -9.71 12.12
C ASP A 127 16.48 -9.49 10.73
N ILE A 128 15.30 -10.06 10.47
CA ILE A 128 14.55 -9.79 9.23
C ILE A 128 14.17 -8.30 9.18
N ALA A 129 13.63 -7.76 10.27
CA ALA A 129 13.29 -6.34 10.34
C ALA A 129 14.52 -5.44 10.12
N ALA A 130 15.65 -5.75 10.78
CA ALA A 130 16.91 -5.04 10.64
C ALA A 130 17.43 -5.05 9.21
N LYS A 131 17.38 -6.20 8.52
CA LYS A 131 17.80 -6.31 7.10
C LYS A 131 16.94 -5.44 6.19
N LEU A 132 15.62 -5.40 6.41
CA LEU A 132 14.71 -4.56 5.62
C LEU A 132 14.97 -3.07 5.88
N ILE A 133 15.09 -2.68 7.14
CA ILE A 133 15.37 -1.29 7.54
C ILE A 133 16.74 -0.85 7.01
N LYS A 134 17.79 -1.69 7.10
CA LYS A 134 19.12 -1.37 6.58
C LYS A 134 19.12 -1.08 5.08
N LYS A 135 18.25 -1.75 4.31
CA LYS A 135 18.08 -1.46 2.87
C LYS A 135 17.42 -0.10 2.63
N ALA A 136 16.44 0.28 3.45
CA ALA A 136 15.77 1.58 3.37
C ALA A 136 16.64 2.73 3.93
N TYR A 137 17.49 2.45 4.91
CA TYR A 137 18.35 3.40 5.62
C TYR A 137 19.83 2.95 5.54
N PRO A 138 20.47 2.98 4.36
CA PRO A 138 21.81 2.42 4.16
C PRO A 138 22.89 3.08 5.01
N GLY A 139 22.74 4.39 5.30
CA GLY A 139 23.67 5.16 6.13
C GLY A 139 23.47 5.03 7.64
N TYR A 140 22.50 4.23 8.11
CA TYR A 140 22.21 4.09 9.52
C TYR A 140 22.93 2.89 10.14
N SER A 141 23.30 3.02 11.41
CA SER A 141 23.68 1.88 12.25
C SER A 141 22.42 1.23 12.80
N ILE A 142 22.22 -0.06 12.51
CA ILE A 142 21.06 -0.83 12.94
C ILE A 142 21.52 -1.86 13.96
N THR A 143 20.93 -1.87 15.15
CA THR A 143 21.22 -2.84 16.19
C THR A 143 19.95 -3.54 16.65
N VAL A 144 20.08 -4.80 17.05
CA VAL A 144 18.99 -5.62 17.56
C VAL A 144 19.30 -6.08 18.99
N SER A 145 18.28 -6.25 19.81
CA SER A 145 18.39 -6.88 21.14
C SER A 145 17.15 -7.73 21.40
N ASP A 146 17.35 -8.87 22.06
CA ASP A 146 16.26 -9.72 22.54
C ASP A 146 15.71 -9.27 23.91
N GLU A 147 16.33 -8.27 24.52
CA GLU A 147 15.96 -7.75 25.83
C GLU A 147 15.09 -6.48 25.74
N GLY A 148 14.31 -6.23 26.79
CA GLY A 148 13.49 -5.01 26.95
C GLY A 148 12.02 -5.18 26.57
N TYR A 149 11.19 -4.20 26.97
CA TYR A 149 9.76 -4.14 26.66
C TYR A 149 9.32 -2.81 26.06
#